data_AF-A0A9E0KHI3-F1
#
_entry.id   AF-A0A9E0KHI3-F1
#
_cell.length_a   1.000
_cell.length_b   1.000
_cell.length_c   1.000
_cell.angle_alpha   90.00
_cell.angle_beta   90.00
_cell.angle_gamma   90.00
#
_symmetry.space_group_name_H-M   'P 1'
#
loop_
_entity.id
_entity.type
_entity.pdbx_description
1 polymer ?
#
loop_
_entity_poly.entity_id
_entity_poly.type
_entity_poly.pdbx_seq_one_letter_code
_entity_poly.pdbx_strand_id
1 'polypeptide(L)'
;MKKKMSILIVSLMLTHVMLATVHIHYLQKSVYETGRQQWGDWQNEANAFCIDSTTLSIVNLSTKSETVYVRQGEAIGGYNERGNYYRLFEAQNEKGQKCLFFLYSDRNVGLLFKCEEAGVIIQYAGY
;
A
#
# COMPACT_ATOMS: atom_id res chain seq x y z
N MET A 1 29.76 -40.43 35.50
CA MET A 1 29.38 -39.03 35.86
C MET A 1 30.50 -38.15 35.31
N LYS A 2 30.38 -37.14 34.44
CA LYS A 2 29.35 -36.15 34.02
C LYS A 2 29.64 -35.83 32.52
N LYS A 3 28.72 -35.88 31.53
CA LYS A 3 27.79 -34.81 31.05
C LYS A 3 28.37 -33.39 31.27
N LYS A 4 28.68 -32.55 30.28
CA LYS A 4 27.83 -31.93 29.24
C LYS A 4 28.73 -30.97 28.44
N MET A 5 28.71 -31.00 27.10
CA MET A 5 27.81 -30.25 26.22
C MET A 5 28.33 -28.84 25.90
N SER A 6 28.93 -28.73 24.72
CA SER A 6 29.21 -27.49 24.01
C SER A 6 27.91 -26.72 23.77
N ILE A 7 27.86 -25.44 24.14
CA ILE A 7 26.83 -24.52 23.65
C ILE A 7 27.55 -23.31 23.08
N LEU A 8 27.69 -23.35 21.76
CA LEU A 8 27.96 -22.21 20.91
C LEU A 8 26.72 -21.31 20.99
N ILE A 9 26.75 -20.26 21.81
CA ILE A 9 25.71 -19.23 21.77
C ILE A 9 26.07 -18.33 20.59
N VAL A 10 25.51 -18.69 19.43
CA VAL A 10 25.29 -17.75 18.33
C VAL A 10 24.37 -16.68 18.92
N SER A 11 24.97 -15.58 19.36
CA SER A 11 24.24 -14.35 19.68
C SER A 11 23.63 -13.89 18.36
N LEU A 12 22.39 -14.30 18.14
CA LEU A 12 21.52 -13.81 17.09
C LEU A 12 21.45 -12.29 17.32
N MET A 13 22.23 -11.55 16.54
CA MET A 13 22.08 -10.12 16.37
C MET A 13 20.65 -9.93 15.90
N LEU A 14 19.76 -9.61 16.84
CA LEU A 14 18.42 -9.14 16.56
C LEU A 14 18.63 -7.76 15.93
N THR A 15 18.94 -7.73 14.64
CA THR A 15 18.92 -6.51 13.84
C THR A 15 17.51 -5.98 13.93
N HIS A 16 17.32 -5.00 14.79
CA HIS A 16 16.21 -4.08 14.72
C HIS A 16 16.42 -3.34 13.40
N VAL A 17 15.93 -3.93 12.30
CA VAL A 17 15.70 -3.19 11.08
C VAL A 17 14.69 -2.14 11.51
N MET A 18 15.16 -0.91 11.71
CA MET A 18 14.30 0.25 11.82
C MET A 18 13.43 0.24 10.57
N LEU A 19 12.20 -0.26 10.70
CA LEU A 19 11.18 -0.20 9.67
C LEU A 19 10.90 1.29 9.47
N ALA A 20 11.50 1.87 8.44
CA ALA A 20 11.25 3.27 8.11
C ALA A 20 9.86 3.34 7.47
N THR A 21 8.85 3.59 8.27
CA THR A 21 7.46 3.67 7.83
C THR A 21 7.12 5.10 7.39
N VAL A 22 6.46 5.24 6.24
CA VAL A 22 5.95 6.51 5.73
C VAL A 22 4.43 6.52 5.88
N HIS A 23 3.91 7.58 6.48
CA HIS A 23 2.48 7.78 6.62
C HIS A 23 1.99 8.78 5.56
N ILE A 24 0.95 8.39 4.83
CA ILE A 24 0.33 9.14 3.74
C ILE A 24 -1.17 9.28 4.05
N HIS A 25 -1.62 10.49 4.33
CA HIS A 25 -2.93 10.94 4.71
C HIS A 25 -3.63 11.69 3.56
N TYR A 26 -4.60 11.06 2.92
CA TYR A 26 -5.44 11.71 1.92
C TYR A 26 -6.74 12.22 2.55
N LEU A 27 -7.18 13.40 2.15
CA LEU A 27 -8.39 14.05 2.65
C LEU A 27 -9.62 13.79 1.78
N GLN A 28 -9.42 13.26 0.59
CA GLN A 28 -10.49 13.04 -0.38
C GLN A 28 -10.35 11.67 -1.04
N LYS A 29 -11.50 11.10 -1.43
CA LYS A 29 -11.57 9.92 -2.28
C LYS A 29 -12.68 10.01 -3.32
N SER A 30 -12.49 9.36 -4.45
CA SER A 30 -13.52 9.08 -5.45
C SER A 30 -13.46 7.60 -5.82
N VAL A 31 -14.63 6.98 -5.96
CA VAL A 31 -14.77 5.56 -6.32
C VAL A 31 -15.27 5.47 -7.75
N TYR A 32 -14.65 4.61 -8.55
CA TYR A 32 -15.14 4.34 -9.90
C TYR A 32 -16.34 3.39 -9.85
N GLU A 33 -17.44 3.80 -10.44
CA GLU A 33 -18.68 3.03 -10.52
C GLU A 33 -18.65 2.16 -11.78
N THR A 34 -18.12 0.93 -11.67
CA THR A 34 -17.97 0.00 -12.81
C THR A 34 -19.26 -0.22 -13.59
N GLY A 35 -20.42 -0.29 -12.90
CA GLY A 35 -21.73 -0.45 -13.54
C GLY A 35 -22.16 0.74 -14.41
N ARG A 36 -21.63 1.93 -14.16
CA ARG A 36 -21.91 3.17 -14.92
C ARG A 36 -20.71 3.64 -15.75
N GLN A 37 -19.57 2.96 -15.64
CA GLN A 37 -18.30 3.30 -16.29
C GLN A 37 -17.83 4.75 -16.05
N GLN A 38 -18.10 5.31 -14.87
CA GLN A 38 -17.76 6.69 -14.53
C GLN A 38 -17.20 6.81 -13.11
N TRP A 39 -16.46 7.88 -12.86
CA TRP A 39 -16.05 8.26 -11.51
C TRP A 39 -17.24 8.84 -10.75
N GLY A 40 -17.41 8.41 -9.49
CA GLY A 40 -18.33 9.07 -8.57
C GLY A 40 -17.77 10.41 -8.06
N ASP A 41 -18.62 11.18 -7.39
CA ASP A 41 -18.23 12.47 -6.81
C ASP A 41 -17.13 12.31 -5.76
N TRP A 42 -16.26 13.32 -5.69
CA TRP A 42 -15.24 13.39 -4.64
C TRP A 42 -15.90 13.59 -3.27
N GLN A 43 -15.52 12.74 -2.33
CA GLN A 43 -15.99 12.77 -0.95
C GLN A 43 -14.83 13.18 -0.03
N ASN A 44 -15.08 14.11 0.89
CA ASN A 44 -14.13 14.47 1.94
C ASN A 44 -14.14 13.38 3.02
N GLU A 45 -13.04 12.65 3.15
CA GLU A 45 -12.86 11.59 4.12
C GLU A 45 -11.38 11.44 4.45
N ALA A 46 -11.05 11.37 5.74
CA ALA A 46 -9.68 11.12 6.17
C ALA A 46 -9.32 9.66 5.90
N ASN A 47 -8.35 9.46 5.00
CA ASN A 47 -7.78 8.16 4.67
C ASN A 47 -6.30 8.20 5.01
N ALA A 48 -5.79 7.18 5.68
CA ALA A 48 -4.38 7.09 6.01
C ALA A 48 -3.82 5.76 5.48
N PHE A 49 -2.64 5.84 4.89
CA PHE A 49 -1.88 4.72 4.38
C PHE A 49 -0.52 4.71 5.08
N CYS A 50 -0.17 3.56 5.61
CA CYS A 50 1.14 3.29 6.15
C CYS A 50 1.90 2.48 5.12
N ILE A 51 3.01 3.01 4.63
CA ILE A 51 3.88 2.38 3.65
C ILE A 51 5.21 2.07 4.32
N ASP A 52 5.52 0.80 4.47
CA ASP A 52 6.83 0.38 4.96
C ASP A 52 7.89 0.68 3.89
N SER A 53 8.85 1.58 4.09
CA SER A 53 9.77 1.95 2.99
C SER A 53 10.75 0.86 2.59
N THR A 54 10.94 -0.17 3.44
CA THR A 54 11.89 -1.25 3.19
C THR A 54 11.25 -2.35 2.35
N THR A 55 10.04 -2.75 2.70
CA THR A 55 9.27 -3.80 2.03
C THR A 55 8.27 -3.23 1.02
N LEU A 56 7.92 -1.94 1.11
CA LEU A 56 6.82 -1.26 0.41
C LEU A 56 5.46 -1.94 0.60
N SER A 57 5.29 -2.63 1.73
CA SER A 57 3.99 -3.12 2.18
C SER A 57 3.09 -1.93 2.51
N ILE A 58 1.80 -2.02 2.17
CA ILE A 58 0.85 -0.93 2.35
C ILE A 58 -0.26 -1.39 3.29
N VAL A 59 -0.48 -0.64 4.35
CA VAL A 59 -1.62 -0.81 5.24
C VAL A 59 -2.56 0.36 5.04
N ASN A 60 -3.81 0.08 4.67
CA ASN A 60 -4.87 1.08 4.69
C ASN A 60 -5.40 1.18 6.12
N LEU A 61 -5.14 2.31 6.77
CA LEU A 61 -5.55 2.65 8.13
C LEU A 61 -6.92 3.36 8.17
N SER A 62 -7.77 3.15 7.16
CA SER A 62 -9.13 3.70 7.14
C SER A 62 -9.87 3.36 8.43
N THR A 63 -10.57 4.34 9.00
CA THR A 63 -11.27 4.25 10.30
C THR A 63 -12.39 3.21 10.33
N LYS A 64 -12.80 2.68 9.18
CA LYS A 64 -13.90 1.71 9.04
C LYS A 64 -13.44 0.26 8.98
N SER A 65 -12.20 0.02 8.55
CA SER A 65 -11.60 -1.31 8.51
C SER A 65 -10.12 -1.20 8.15
N GLU A 66 -9.25 -1.80 8.96
CA GLU A 66 -7.86 -2.00 8.57
C GLU A 66 -7.81 -3.06 7.47
N THR A 67 -7.04 -2.80 6.41
CA THR A 67 -6.76 -3.82 5.40
C THR A 67 -5.27 -3.80 5.09
N VAL A 68 -4.65 -4.95 5.27
CA VAL A 68 -3.23 -5.17 5.00
C VAL A 68 -3.06 -5.66 3.56
N TYR A 69 -2.15 -5.02 2.83
CA TYR A 69 -1.74 -5.42 1.50
C TYR A 69 -0.26 -5.78 1.51
N VAL A 70 0.02 -7.07 1.31
CA VAL A 70 1.38 -7.61 1.29
C VAL A 70 1.92 -7.51 -0.12
N ARG A 71 3.03 -6.79 -0.29
CA ARG A 71 3.67 -6.59 -1.60
C ARG A 71 4.08 -7.93 -2.20
N GLN A 72 3.77 -8.09 -3.49
CA GLN A 72 4.15 -9.24 -4.31
C GLN A 72 5.26 -8.89 -5.32
N GLY A 73 5.39 -7.61 -5.70
CA GLY A 73 6.45 -7.13 -6.60
C GLY A 73 6.47 -5.61 -6.77
N GLU A 74 7.57 -5.07 -7.31
CA GLU A 74 7.57 -3.71 -7.89
C GLU A 74 7.32 -3.81 -9.39
N ALA A 75 6.47 -2.93 -9.91
CA ALA A 75 6.52 -2.58 -11.32
C ALA A 75 7.16 -1.20 -11.45
N ILE A 76 8.03 -1.09 -12.45
CA ILE A 76 8.84 0.11 -12.74
C ILE A 76 7.93 1.34 -12.84
N GLY A 77 8.42 2.49 -12.37
CA GLY A 77 7.68 3.75 -12.45
C GLY A 77 7.33 4.14 -13.88
N GLY A 78 6.19 4.80 -14.05
CA GLY A 78 5.64 5.18 -15.35
C GLY A 78 4.97 6.54 -15.32
N TYR A 79 4.36 6.93 -16.42
CA TYR A 79 3.59 8.16 -16.55
C TYR A 79 2.17 7.83 -16.99
N ASN A 80 1.17 8.50 -16.41
CA ASN A 80 -0.20 8.42 -16.94
C ASN A 80 -0.36 9.26 -18.21
N GLU A 81 -1.52 9.17 -18.86
CA GLU A 81 -1.84 9.91 -20.10
C GLU A 81 -1.75 11.44 -19.94
N ARG A 82 -1.84 11.93 -18.70
CA ARG A 82 -1.73 13.36 -18.35
C ARG A 82 -0.30 13.77 -17.99
N GLY A 83 0.69 12.87 -18.12
CA GLY A 83 2.09 13.14 -17.82
C GLY A 83 2.47 13.07 -16.34
N ASN A 84 1.59 12.55 -15.47
CA ASN A 84 1.90 12.42 -14.05
C ASN A 84 2.68 11.13 -13.80
N TYR A 85 3.87 11.28 -13.22
CA TYR A 85 4.69 10.14 -12.82
C TYR A 85 4.07 9.38 -11.64
N TYR A 86 4.12 8.05 -11.71
CA TYR A 86 3.73 7.15 -10.62
C TYR A 86 4.75 6.03 -10.41
N ARG A 87 4.77 5.48 -9.20
CA ARG A 87 5.36 4.17 -8.90
C ARG A 87 4.23 3.14 -8.76
N LEU A 88 4.42 1.95 -9.32
CA LEU A 88 3.42 0.89 -9.31
C LEU A 88 3.84 -0.26 -8.40
N PHE A 89 2.96 -0.64 -7.48
CA PHE A 89 3.16 -1.77 -6.60
C PHE A 89 2.05 -2.80 -6.81
N GLU A 90 2.43 -4.05 -7.03
CA GLU A 90 1.51 -5.18 -6.94
C GLU A 90 1.52 -5.69 -5.50
N ALA A 91 0.34 -5.81 -4.91
CA ALA A 91 0.16 -6.35 -3.57
C ALA A 91 -1.03 -7.29 -3.53
N GLN A 92 -1.08 -8.12 -2.50
CA GLN A 92 -2.15 -9.08 -2.27
C GLN A 92 -2.78 -8.80 -0.92
N ASN A 93 -4.11 -8.80 -0.86
CA ASN A 93 -4.83 -8.68 0.40
C ASN A 93 -4.96 -10.06 1.10
N GLU A 94 -5.51 -10.07 2.31
CA GLU A 94 -5.70 -11.29 3.12
C GLU A 94 -6.58 -12.35 2.46
N LYS A 95 -7.42 -11.98 1.50
CA LYS A 95 -8.28 -12.89 0.73
C LYS A 95 -7.56 -13.49 -0.49
N GLY A 96 -6.29 -13.17 -0.68
CA GLY A 96 -5.51 -13.59 -1.84
C GLY A 96 -5.76 -12.76 -3.10
N GLN A 97 -6.52 -11.67 -3.01
CA GLN A 97 -6.87 -10.85 -4.18
C GLN A 97 -5.71 -9.93 -4.54
N LYS A 98 -5.38 -9.89 -5.82
CA LYS A 98 -4.35 -9.01 -6.34
C LYS A 98 -4.87 -7.59 -6.51
N CYS A 99 -4.14 -6.64 -5.94
CA CYS A 99 -4.43 -5.23 -6.08
C CYS A 99 -3.17 -4.45 -6.51
N LEU A 100 -3.39 -3.35 -7.22
CA LEU A 100 -2.37 -2.47 -7.76
C LEU A 100 -2.47 -1.09 -7.10
N PHE A 101 -1.32 -0.56 -6.68
CA PHE A 101 -1.17 0.77 -6.10
C PHE A 101 -0.32 1.63 -7.01
N PHE A 102 -0.92 2.68 -7.57
CA PHE A 102 -0.24 3.68 -8.38
C PHE A 102 -0.04 4.92 -7.53
N LEU A 103 1.15 5.03 -6.92
CA LEU A 103 1.50 6.15 -6.06
C LEU A 103 2.07 7.28 -6.92
N TYR A 104 1.31 8.35 -7.11
CA TYR A 104 1.72 9.50 -7.90
C TYR A 104 2.58 10.45 -7.08
N SER A 105 3.60 11.04 -7.73
CA SER A 105 4.39 12.11 -7.11
C SER A 105 3.62 13.42 -6.97
N ASP A 106 2.64 13.65 -7.84
CA ASP A 106 1.74 14.81 -7.75
C ASP A 106 0.68 14.58 -6.66
N ARG A 107 0.67 15.46 -5.67
CA ARG A 107 -0.24 15.41 -4.51
C ARG A 107 -1.71 15.65 -4.88
N ASN A 108 -1.97 16.34 -5.98
CA ASN A 108 -3.33 16.55 -6.49
C ASN A 108 -3.90 15.29 -7.15
N VAL A 109 -3.04 14.39 -7.61
CA VAL A 109 -3.44 13.07 -8.13
C VAL A 109 -3.45 12.06 -7.00
N GLY A 110 -2.39 11.99 -6.19
CA GLY A 110 -2.33 11.18 -4.97
C GLY A 110 -2.10 9.68 -5.24
N LEU A 111 -3.06 8.83 -4.90
CA LEU A 111 -2.97 7.37 -4.99
C LEU A 111 -4.15 6.79 -5.76
N LEU A 112 -3.89 6.07 -6.85
CA LEU A 112 -4.89 5.23 -7.49
C LEU A 112 -4.73 3.79 -7.00
N PHE A 113 -5.80 3.24 -6.44
CA PHE A 113 -5.89 1.86 -5.99
C PHE A 113 -6.84 1.09 -6.91
N LYS A 114 -6.39 -0.08 -7.39
CA LYS A 114 -7.21 -0.98 -8.20
C LYS A 114 -7.14 -2.38 -7.62
N CYS A 115 -8.28 -3.01 -7.40
CA CYS A 115 -8.38 -4.43 -7.10
C CYS A 115 -9.47 -5.03 -7.99
N GLU A 116 -9.05 -5.47 -9.18
CA GLU A 116 -9.97 -5.82 -10.28
C GLU A 116 -10.84 -7.03 -9.94
N GLU A 117 -10.29 -8.04 -9.28
CA GLU A 117 -11.04 -9.22 -8.81
C GLU A 117 -12.12 -8.86 -7.78
N ALA A 118 -11.95 -7.75 -7.06
CA ALA A 118 -12.94 -7.22 -6.14
C ALA A 118 -13.88 -6.20 -6.81
N GLY A 119 -13.65 -5.84 -8.08
CA GLY A 119 -14.38 -4.77 -8.77
C GLY A 119 -14.15 -3.38 -8.17
N VAL A 120 -13.05 -3.17 -7.44
CA VAL A 120 -12.79 -1.94 -6.69
C VAL A 120 -11.74 -1.10 -7.39
N ILE A 121 -12.08 0.15 -7.72
CA ILE A 121 -11.13 1.15 -8.23
C ILE A 121 -11.40 2.46 -7.49
N ILE A 122 -10.39 3.00 -6.81
CA ILE A 122 -10.52 4.18 -5.93
C ILE A 122 -9.34 5.11 -6.18
N GLN A 123 -9.62 6.40 -6.34
CA GLN A 123 -8.63 7.46 -6.33
C GLN A 123 -8.67 8.17 -4.97
N TYR A 124 -7.51 8.33 -4.34
CA TYR A 124 -7.30 9.14 -3.14
C TYR A 124 -6.45 10.36 -3.50
N ALA A 125 -6.82 11.53 -2.98
CA ALA A 125 -6.13 12.79 -3.25
C ALA A 125 -6.32 13.79 -2.10
N GLY A 126 -5.67 14.95 -2.22
CA GLY A 126 -5.79 16.04 -1.27
C GLY A 126 -4.94 15.79 -0.03
N TYR A 127 -3.87 16.57 0.11
CA TYR A 127 -2.94 16.54 1.24
C TYR A 127 -2.58 17.98 1.61
#